data_AF-A0A4Q2Y8G0-F1
#
_entry.id   AF-A0A4Q2Y8G0-F1
#
_cell.length_a   1.000
_cell.length_b   1.000
_cell.length_c   1.000
_cell.angle_alpha   90.00
_cell.angle_beta   90.00
_cell.angle_gamma   90.00
#
_symmetry.space_group_name_H-M   'P 1'
#
loop_
_entity.id
_entity.type
_entity.pdbx_description
1 polymer ?
#
loop_
_entity_poly.entity_id
_entity_poly.type
_entity_poly.pdbx_seq_one_letter_code
_entity_poly.pdbx_strand_id
1 'polypeptide(L)'
;MNLKTMKTKHILTMAALVAIHPATAAEPVTVDNFVRAESDLYFANLLKDSGGQLAKFNHRREVAPIDHQTVIRLNRDTIYSSALFDLDAGPVTVTLPDAGKRFRSMQLINEDHYVPEVIYDAGSYKLDKQKVGTRYVVVGIRTLVDPADAEDMRKVHALQDAITVDQPGGPGKFEIPEWDPASQKKVR
;
A
#
# COMPACT_ATOMS: atom_id res chain seq x y z
N MET A 1 -12.50 36.24 73.14
CA MET A 1 -11.13 35.76 72.86
C MET A 1 -11.09 35.32 71.40
N ASN A 2 -10.13 35.85 70.65
CA ASN A 2 -10.04 35.85 69.19
C ASN A 2 -9.38 34.54 68.69
N LEU A 3 -9.90 33.88 67.66
CA LEU A 3 -9.05 33.01 66.82
C LEU A 3 -9.64 32.87 65.41
N LYS A 4 -8.97 33.52 64.45
CA LYS A 4 -9.14 33.33 63.00
C LYS A 4 -8.58 31.95 62.62
N THR A 5 -9.36 31.14 61.91
CA THR A 5 -8.88 29.87 61.35
C THR A 5 -8.51 30.05 59.87
N MET A 6 -7.24 29.86 59.57
CA MET A 6 -6.63 29.85 58.23
C MET A 6 -7.28 28.79 57.32
N LYS A 7 -7.64 29.17 56.09
CA LYS A 7 -7.94 28.23 55.00
C LYS A 7 -6.63 27.85 54.30
N THR A 8 -6.18 26.61 54.50
CA THR A 8 -5.04 26.02 53.81
C THR A 8 -5.39 25.78 52.34
N LYS A 9 -4.64 26.39 51.40
CA LYS A 9 -4.73 26.07 49.98
C LYS A 9 -3.90 24.82 49.70
N HIS A 10 -4.53 23.73 49.30
CA HIS A 10 -3.83 22.56 48.78
C HIS A 10 -3.50 22.81 47.29
N ILE A 11 -2.21 22.91 46.99
CA ILE A 11 -1.68 22.88 45.62
C ILE A 11 -1.59 21.40 45.23
N LEU A 12 -2.42 20.98 44.27
CA LEU A 12 -2.37 19.65 43.69
C LEU A 12 -1.28 19.64 42.61
N THR A 13 -0.13 19.04 42.91
CA THR A 13 0.94 18.83 41.93
C THR A 13 0.60 17.61 41.07
N MET A 14 0.29 17.84 39.80
CA MET A 14 -0.01 16.77 38.84
C MET A 14 1.32 16.22 38.30
N ALA A 15 1.73 15.04 38.80
CA ALA A 15 2.91 14.35 38.28
C ALA A 15 2.57 13.73 36.92
N ALA A 16 3.22 14.20 35.86
CA ALA A 16 3.12 13.59 34.53
C ALA A 16 3.91 12.27 34.54
N LEU A 17 3.21 11.13 34.43
CA LEU A 17 3.84 9.85 34.13
C LEU A 17 4.31 9.88 32.67
N VAL A 18 5.63 9.89 32.46
CA VAL A 18 6.22 9.60 31.15
C VAL A 18 6.23 8.09 30.99
N ALA A 19 5.39 7.56 30.11
CA ALA A 19 5.44 6.15 29.73
C ALA A 19 6.68 5.90 28.86
N ILE A 20 7.71 5.26 29.44
CA ILE A 20 8.85 4.74 28.70
C ILE A 20 8.35 3.53 27.91
N HIS A 21 8.17 3.68 26.61
CA HIS A 21 7.94 2.53 25.73
C HIS A 21 9.28 1.83 25.52
N PRO A 22 9.36 0.49 25.69
CA PRO A 22 10.57 -0.23 25.30
C PRO A 22 10.76 -0.07 23.80
N ALA A 23 11.93 0.42 23.39
CA ALA A 23 12.34 0.39 22.00
C ALA A 23 12.44 -1.09 21.59
N THR A 24 11.51 -1.55 20.75
CA THR A 24 11.65 -2.83 20.07
C THR A 24 12.91 -2.78 19.22
N ALA A 25 13.81 -3.74 19.40
CA ALA A 25 15.00 -3.84 18.56
C ALA A 25 14.55 -4.19 17.13
N ALA A 26 15.13 -3.51 16.14
CA ALA A 26 14.84 -3.79 14.72
C ALA A 26 15.12 -5.27 14.38
N GLU A 27 14.25 -5.89 13.59
CA GLU A 27 14.32 -7.29 13.21
C GLU A 27 15.44 -7.50 12.17
N PRO A 28 16.44 -8.37 12.44
CA PRO A 28 17.50 -8.65 11.47
C PRO A 28 16.98 -9.31 10.21
N VAL A 29 17.45 -8.84 9.05
CA VAL A 29 17.18 -9.45 7.75
C VAL A 29 18.23 -10.50 7.43
N THR A 30 17.77 -11.72 7.15
CA THR A 30 18.55 -12.88 6.70
C THR A 30 18.05 -13.32 5.32
N VAL A 31 18.68 -14.33 4.73
CA VAL A 31 18.20 -14.92 3.46
C VAL A 31 16.77 -15.47 3.60
N ASP A 32 16.40 -15.97 4.78
CA ASP A 32 15.12 -16.65 5.00
C ASP A 32 13.92 -15.67 5.03
N ASN A 33 14.12 -14.46 5.54
CA ASN A 33 13.07 -13.43 5.63
C ASN A 33 13.26 -12.27 4.63
N PHE A 34 14.30 -12.30 3.80
CA PHE A 34 14.62 -11.25 2.84
C PHE A 34 13.45 -10.91 1.92
N VAL A 35 12.71 -11.91 1.46
CA VAL A 35 11.54 -11.72 0.57
C VAL A 35 10.48 -10.86 1.25
N ARG A 36 10.21 -11.09 2.55
CA ARG A 36 9.25 -10.29 3.31
C ARG A 36 9.78 -8.87 3.53
N ALA A 37 11.03 -8.72 3.95
CA ALA A 37 11.64 -7.42 4.18
C ALA A 37 11.66 -6.52 2.91
N GLU A 38 11.97 -7.09 1.74
CA GLU A 38 11.91 -6.33 0.48
C GLU A 38 10.47 -6.07 0.03
N SER A 39 9.56 -7.06 0.12
CA SER A 39 8.13 -6.85 -0.18
C SER A 39 7.55 -5.71 0.65
N ASP A 40 7.80 -5.71 1.96
CA ASP A 40 7.35 -4.68 2.89
C ASP A 40 7.91 -3.30 2.55
N LEU A 41 9.19 -3.22 2.18
CA LEU A 41 9.81 -1.99 1.69
C LEU A 41 9.09 -1.45 0.44
N TYR A 42 8.80 -2.32 -0.54
CA TYR A 42 8.10 -1.90 -1.75
C TYR A 42 6.62 -1.56 -1.50
N PHE A 43 5.95 -2.28 -0.60
CA PHE A 43 4.57 -2.00 -0.19
C PHE A 43 4.48 -0.66 0.54
N ALA A 44 5.43 -0.37 1.43
CA ALA A 44 5.56 0.92 2.11
C ALA A 44 5.77 2.08 1.10
N ASN A 45 6.60 1.87 0.07
CA ASN A 45 6.80 2.86 -0.99
C ASN A 45 5.53 3.11 -1.81
N LEU A 46 4.80 2.06 -2.18
CA LEU A 46 3.51 2.20 -2.89
C LEU A 46 2.45 2.90 -2.03
N LEU A 47 2.41 2.60 -0.73
CA LEU A 47 1.53 3.28 0.22
C LEU A 47 1.90 4.76 0.36
N LYS A 48 3.20 5.09 0.37
CA LYS A 48 3.66 6.48 0.36
C LYS A 48 3.25 7.19 -0.93
N ASP A 49 3.41 6.56 -2.08
CA ASP A 49 2.99 7.08 -3.38
C ASP A 49 1.47 7.34 -3.46
N SER A 50 0.65 6.60 -2.69
CA SER A 50 -0.80 6.84 -2.58
C SER A 50 -1.18 7.91 -1.54
N GLY A 51 -0.20 8.59 -0.93
CA GLY A 51 -0.42 9.55 0.15
C GLY A 51 -0.83 8.89 1.47
N GLY A 52 -0.43 7.64 1.70
CA GLY A 52 -0.75 6.87 2.91
C GLY A 52 -2.13 6.19 2.89
N GLN A 53 -2.78 6.11 1.73
CA GLN A 53 -4.13 5.57 1.60
C GLN A 53 -4.08 4.08 1.20
N LEU A 54 -4.56 3.22 2.10
CA LEU A 54 -4.88 1.83 1.79
C LEU A 54 -6.22 1.71 1.07
N ALA A 55 -6.45 0.57 0.43
CA ALA A 55 -7.69 0.22 -0.26
C ALA A 55 -8.15 1.24 -1.32
N LYS A 56 -7.21 1.99 -1.89
CA LYS A 56 -7.46 3.00 -2.91
C LYS A 56 -6.40 2.92 -4.00
N PHE A 57 -6.82 3.00 -5.25
CA PHE A 57 -5.89 3.07 -6.36
C PHE A 57 -5.19 4.42 -6.41
N ASN A 58 -3.87 4.36 -6.51
CA ASN A 58 -3.05 5.45 -7.00
C ASN A 58 -2.89 5.27 -8.52
N HIS A 59 -3.34 6.25 -9.30
CA HIS A 59 -3.25 6.25 -10.76
C HIS A 59 -2.08 7.13 -11.19
N ARG A 60 -1.04 6.52 -11.76
CA ARG A 60 -0.02 7.28 -12.49
C ARG A 60 -0.61 7.69 -13.83
N ARG A 61 -0.71 9.01 -14.05
CA ARG A 61 -1.31 9.60 -15.25
C ARG A 61 -0.36 9.71 -16.42
N GLU A 62 0.93 9.60 -16.15
CA GLU A 62 1.98 9.67 -17.15
C GLU A 62 2.75 8.35 -17.22
N VAL A 63 3.39 8.11 -18.35
CA VAL A 63 4.38 7.03 -18.47
C VAL A 63 5.51 7.24 -17.48
N ALA A 64 6.15 6.14 -17.05
CA ALA A 64 7.26 6.22 -16.12
C ALA A 64 8.33 7.20 -16.66
N PRO A 65 8.66 8.26 -15.90
CA PRO A 65 9.69 9.19 -16.32
C PRO A 65 11.06 8.52 -16.21
N ILE A 66 12.03 8.98 -17.01
CA ILE A 66 13.34 8.33 -17.13
C ILE A 66 14.14 8.43 -15.81
N ASP A 67 13.91 9.48 -15.05
CA ASP A 67 14.64 9.86 -13.84
C ASP A 67 13.97 9.42 -12.53
N HIS A 68 12.73 8.92 -12.57
CA HIS A 68 11.99 8.47 -11.38
C HIS A 68 11.49 7.04 -11.52
N GLN A 69 12.29 6.09 -11.01
CA GLN A 69 12.05 4.65 -11.11
C GLN A 69 11.66 4.04 -9.77
N THR A 70 10.36 3.85 -9.53
CA THR A 70 9.82 3.27 -8.28
C THR A 70 9.83 1.75 -8.24
N VAL A 71 9.93 1.10 -9.41
CA VAL A 71 10.03 -0.36 -9.58
C VAL A 71 11.15 -0.65 -10.58
N ILE A 72 11.90 -1.74 -10.39
CA ILE A 72 13.01 -2.11 -11.27
C ILE A 72 12.50 -2.36 -12.69
N ARG A 73 13.07 -1.65 -13.69
CA ARG A 73 12.74 -1.76 -15.13
C ARG A 73 11.27 -1.47 -15.46
N LEU A 74 10.79 -0.28 -15.08
CA LEU A 74 9.45 0.19 -15.45
C LEU A 74 9.26 0.25 -16.97
N ASN A 75 8.10 -0.23 -17.44
CA ASN A 75 7.72 -0.20 -18.85
C ASN A 75 7.19 1.20 -19.21
N ARG A 76 7.53 1.69 -20.41
CA ARG A 76 7.03 2.95 -20.95
C ARG A 76 5.91 2.78 -21.97
N ASP A 77 5.58 1.54 -22.35
CA ASP A 77 4.43 1.25 -23.22
C ASP A 77 3.09 1.27 -22.46
N THR A 78 3.14 1.32 -21.13
CA THR A 78 1.94 1.24 -20.26
C THR A 78 1.95 2.32 -19.19
N ILE A 79 0.77 2.81 -18.79
CA ILE A 79 0.60 3.53 -17.52
C ILE A 79 0.02 2.60 -16.44
N TYR A 80 0.23 2.99 -15.18
CA TYR A 80 0.05 2.12 -14.03
C TYR A 80 -0.99 2.65 -13.05
N SER A 81 -1.78 1.73 -12.49
CA SER A 81 -2.57 1.95 -11.28
C SER A 81 -2.16 0.94 -10.23
N SER A 82 -2.00 1.34 -8.98
CA SER A 82 -1.64 0.42 -7.90
C SER A 82 -2.44 0.68 -6.64
N ALA A 83 -2.85 -0.37 -5.94
CA ALA A 83 -3.46 -0.30 -4.62
C ALA A 83 -2.88 -1.39 -3.71
N LEU A 84 -2.69 -1.05 -2.44
CA LEU A 84 -2.33 -2.00 -1.37
C LEU A 84 -3.57 -2.26 -0.52
N PHE A 85 -3.88 -3.54 -0.29
CA PHE A 85 -5.02 -3.97 0.50
C PHE A 85 -4.57 -4.76 1.72
N ASP A 86 -5.16 -4.44 2.87
CA ASP A 86 -5.12 -5.26 4.08
C ASP A 86 -6.33 -6.20 4.10
N LEU A 87 -6.10 -7.50 3.90
CA LEU A 87 -7.17 -8.50 3.83
C LEU A 87 -7.62 -8.99 5.22
N ASP A 88 -6.96 -8.55 6.30
CA ASP A 88 -7.50 -8.70 7.66
C ASP A 88 -8.69 -7.76 7.92
N ALA A 89 -8.79 -6.65 7.18
CA ALA A 89 -9.98 -5.80 7.12
C ALA A 89 -11.14 -6.46 6.34
N GLY A 90 -10.95 -7.68 5.84
CA GLY A 90 -11.95 -8.44 5.09
C GLY A 90 -11.68 -8.46 3.59
N PRO A 91 -12.49 -9.24 2.84
CA PRO A 91 -12.32 -9.41 1.41
C PRO A 91 -12.54 -8.09 0.66
N VAL A 92 -11.80 -7.89 -0.42
CA VAL A 92 -11.94 -6.76 -1.33
C VAL A 92 -12.43 -7.23 -2.69
N THR A 93 -13.31 -6.46 -3.32
CA THR A 93 -13.70 -6.65 -4.72
C THR A 93 -13.11 -5.53 -5.56
N VAL A 94 -12.30 -5.88 -6.55
CA VAL A 94 -11.79 -4.95 -7.56
C VAL A 94 -12.59 -5.13 -8.83
N THR A 95 -13.14 -4.04 -9.37
CA THR A 95 -13.88 -4.06 -10.64
C THR A 95 -13.09 -3.35 -11.72
N LEU A 96 -12.87 -4.06 -12.83
CA LEU A 96 -12.21 -3.54 -14.03
C LEU A 96 -13.26 -3.20 -15.11
N PRO A 97 -13.19 -2.01 -15.72
CA PRO A 97 -14.10 -1.64 -16.82
C PRO A 97 -13.79 -2.44 -18.08
N ASP A 98 -14.63 -2.38 -19.10
CA ASP A 98 -14.28 -2.92 -20.42
C ASP A 98 -13.19 -2.06 -21.08
N ALA A 99 -12.06 -2.68 -21.46
CA ALA A 99 -10.97 -2.05 -22.19
C ALA A 99 -11.03 -2.30 -23.70
N GLY A 100 -12.06 -3.02 -24.18
CA GLY A 100 -12.19 -3.47 -25.56
C GLY A 100 -10.99 -4.32 -25.96
N LYS A 101 -10.35 -3.96 -27.08
CA LYS A 101 -9.16 -4.67 -27.60
C LYS A 101 -7.84 -4.18 -27.00
N ARG A 102 -7.87 -3.15 -26.15
CA ARG A 102 -6.66 -2.58 -25.55
C ARG A 102 -6.07 -3.55 -24.55
N PHE A 103 -4.75 -3.73 -24.59
CA PHE A 103 -4.07 -4.50 -23.57
C PHE A 103 -4.19 -3.83 -22.20
N ARG A 104 -4.72 -4.59 -21.23
CA ARG A 104 -4.69 -4.27 -19.81
C ARG A 104 -4.43 -5.56 -19.04
N SER A 105 -3.58 -5.49 -18.02
CA SER A 105 -3.36 -6.60 -17.09
C SER A 105 -3.50 -6.11 -15.65
N MET A 106 -4.29 -6.80 -14.85
CA MET A 106 -4.32 -6.70 -13.39
C MET A 106 -3.53 -7.86 -12.79
N GLN A 107 -2.46 -7.55 -12.08
CA GLN A 107 -1.57 -8.50 -11.43
C GLN A 107 -1.72 -8.38 -9.93
N LEU A 108 -1.90 -9.52 -9.26
CA LEU A 108 -1.88 -9.61 -7.80
C LEU A 108 -0.47 -10.00 -7.38
N ILE A 109 0.13 -9.25 -6.46
CA ILE A 109 1.43 -9.56 -5.88
C ILE A 109 1.22 -9.67 -4.38
N ASN A 110 1.47 -10.87 -3.84
CA ASN A 110 1.31 -11.13 -2.42
C ASN A 110 2.61 -10.80 -1.67
N GLU A 111 2.54 -10.81 -0.34
CA GLU A 111 3.65 -10.39 0.53
C GLU A 111 4.87 -11.33 0.46
N ASP A 112 4.65 -12.58 0.04
CA ASP A 112 5.69 -13.57 -0.27
C ASP A 112 6.28 -13.41 -1.68
N HIS A 113 5.99 -12.30 -2.36
CA HIS A 113 6.44 -11.97 -3.71
C HIS A 113 6.01 -12.99 -4.79
N TYR A 114 4.96 -13.78 -4.52
CA TYR A 114 4.29 -14.58 -5.53
C TYR A 114 3.26 -13.74 -6.29
N VAL A 115 2.90 -14.26 -7.47
CA VAL A 115 1.82 -13.72 -8.31
C VAL A 115 0.69 -14.74 -8.36
N PRO A 116 -0.30 -14.66 -7.44
CA PRO A 116 -1.37 -15.66 -7.38
C PRO A 116 -2.26 -15.64 -8.62
N GLU A 117 -2.40 -14.49 -9.28
CA GLU A 117 -3.27 -14.34 -10.43
C GLU A 117 -2.87 -13.16 -11.32
N VAL A 118 -3.11 -13.31 -12.63
CA VAL A 118 -3.08 -12.21 -13.61
C VAL A 118 -4.38 -12.26 -14.41
N ILE A 119 -5.06 -11.11 -14.48
CA ILE A 119 -6.37 -10.96 -15.09
C ILE A 119 -6.27 -9.95 -16.25
N TYR A 120 -6.88 -10.27 -17.38
CA TYR A 120 -6.87 -9.41 -18.58
C TYR A 120 -8.26 -8.82 -18.89
N ASP A 121 -9.31 -9.58 -18.60
CA ASP A 121 -10.68 -9.22 -18.96
C ASP A 121 -11.30 -8.17 -18.02
N ALA A 122 -12.46 -7.66 -18.40
CA ALA A 122 -13.33 -6.87 -17.54
C ALA A 122 -14.08 -7.78 -16.56
N GLY A 123 -14.47 -7.23 -15.41
CA GLY A 123 -15.25 -7.96 -14.43
C GLY A 123 -14.99 -7.51 -13.01
N SER A 124 -15.68 -8.15 -12.06
CA SER A 124 -15.51 -7.94 -10.63
C SER A 124 -14.81 -9.15 -10.01
N TYR A 125 -13.69 -8.91 -9.36
CA TYR A 125 -12.80 -9.93 -8.84
C TYR A 125 -12.67 -9.79 -7.34
N LYS A 126 -13.19 -10.78 -6.61
CA LYS A 126 -13.09 -10.85 -5.15
C LYS A 126 -11.75 -11.46 -4.75
N LEU A 127 -11.05 -10.78 -3.84
CA LEU A 127 -9.78 -11.16 -3.26
C LEU A 127 -9.96 -11.33 -1.75
N ASP A 128 -9.48 -12.45 -1.22
CA ASP A 128 -9.41 -12.74 0.20
C ASP A 128 -8.09 -13.45 0.53
N LYS A 129 -7.80 -13.63 1.82
CA LYS A 129 -6.55 -14.23 2.27
C LYS A 129 -6.35 -15.65 1.75
N GLN A 130 -7.44 -16.41 1.58
CA GLN A 130 -7.38 -17.77 1.06
C GLN A 130 -6.93 -17.79 -0.39
N LYS A 131 -7.44 -16.87 -1.21
CA LYS A 131 -7.05 -16.73 -2.61
C LYS A 131 -5.63 -16.14 -2.78
N VAL A 132 -5.28 -15.16 -1.97
CA VAL A 132 -4.01 -14.42 -2.09
C VAL A 132 -2.82 -15.13 -1.42
N GLY A 133 -3.06 -15.81 -0.30
CA GLY A 133 -2.05 -16.50 0.50
C GLY A 133 -1.40 -15.66 1.61
N THR A 134 -1.60 -14.34 1.64
CA THR A 134 -1.02 -13.42 2.64
C THR A 134 -2.04 -12.40 3.14
N ARG A 135 -1.71 -11.68 4.22
CA ARG A 135 -2.54 -10.56 4.75
C ARG A 135 -2.56 -9.41 3.75
N TYR A 136 -1.40 -9.03 3.24
CA TYR A 136 -1.28 -7.91 2.31
C TYR A 136 -1.23 -8.38 0.86
N VAL A 137 -1.88 -7.63 -0.03
CA VAL A 137 -1.77 -7.80 -1.48
C VAL A 137 -1.66 -6.45 -2.16
N VAL A 138 -0.71 -6.34 -3.09
CA VAL A 138 -0.69 -5.26 -4.07
C VAL A 138 -1.45 -5.72 -5.31
N VAL A 139 -2.38 -4.88 -5.76
CA VAL A 139 -2.99 -5.00 -7.07
C VAL A 139 -2.34 -3.96 -7.98
N GLY A 140 -1.56 -4.43 -8.95
CA GLY A 140 -0.94 -3.60 -9.97
C GLY A 140 -1.67 -3.76 -11.31
N ILE A 141 -2.12 -2.66 -11.89
CA ILE A 141 -2.80 -2.64 -13.19
C ILE A 141 -1.93 -1.88 -14.16
N ARG A 142 -1.68 -2.46 -15.32
CA ARG A 142 -0.92 -1.86 -16.42
C ARG A 142 -1.84 -1.76 -17.63
N THR A 143 -1.91 -0.60 -18.26
CA THR A 143 -2.73 -0.38 -19.46
C THR A 143 -1.85 0.19 -20.56
N LEU A 144 -1.88 -0.45 -21.73
CA LEU A 144 -1.14 0.00 -22.92
C LEU A 144 -1.59 1.40 -23.33
N VAL A 145 -0.65 2.26 -23.69
CA VAL A 145 -0.91 3.63 -24.11
C VAL A 145 0.01 4.05 -25.25
N ASP A 146 -0.48 4.91 -26.13
CA ASP A 146 0.36 5.76 -26.97
C ASP A 146 0.48 7.15 -26.30
N PRO A 147 1.62 7.48 -25.65
CA PRO A 147 1.76 8.74 -24.95
C PRO A 147 1.90 9.95 -25.90
N ALA A 148 2.11 9.74 -27.20
CA ALA A 148 2.16 10.81 -28.19
C ALA A 148 0.75 11.22 -28.68
N ASP A 149 -0.27 10.40 -28.43
CA ASP A 149 -1.66 10.68 -28.78
C ASP A 149 -2.45 11.15 -27.55
N ALA A 150 -2.79 12.44 -27.52
CA ALA A 150 -3.55 13.03 -26.43
C ALA A 150 -4.98 12.46 -26.29
N GLU A 151 -5.60 11.99 -27.38
CA GLU A 151 -6.89 11.27 -27.30
C GLU A 151 -6.72 9.89 -26.70
N ASP A 152 -5.60 9.21 -27.00
CA ASP A 152 -5.30 7.91 -26.40
C ASP A 152 -5.10 8.04 -24.89
N MET A 153 -4.32 9.03 -24.46
CA MET A 153 -4.12 9.35 -23.05
C MET A 153 -5.46 9.59 -22.33
N ARG A 154 -6.37 10.38 -22.92
CA ARG A 154 -7.72 10.59 -22.36
C ARG A 154 -8.50 9.28 -22.19
N LYS A 155 -8.46 8.39 -23.18
CA LYS A 155 -9.15 7.10 -23.11
C LYS A 155 -8.57 6.21 -22.01
N VAL A 156 -7.24 6.17 -21.87
CA VAL A 156 -6.60 5.37 -20.81
C VAL A 156 -6.85 5.96 -19.43
N HIS A 157 -6.89 7.28 -19.28
CA HIS A 157 -7.28 7.94 -18.02
C HIS A 157 -8.72 7.60 -17.64
N ALA A 158 -9.66 7.62 -18.59
CA ALA A 158 -11.03 7.22 -18.35
C ALA A 158 -11.13 5.73 -17.91
N LEU A 159 -10.30 4.85 -18.48
CA LEU A 159 -10.21 3.46 -18.02
C LEU A 159 -9.64 3.34 -16.60
N GLN A 160 -8.68 4.18 -16.22
CA GLN A 160 -8.18 4.22 -14.84
C GLN A 160 -9.27 4.69 -13.88
N ASP A 161 -10.01 5.74 -14.23
CA ASP A 161 -11.04 6.36 -13.40
C ASP A 161 -12.25 5.46 -13.15
N ALA A 162 -12.52 4.56 -14.10
CA ALA A 162 -13.60 3.60 -14.00
C ALA A 162 -13.24 2.32 -13.21
N ILE A 163 -12.00 2.18 -12.72
CA ILE A 163 -11.63 1.10 -11.80
C ILE A 163 -12.23 1.40 -10.44
N THR A 164 -12.98 0.45 -9.88
CA THR A 164 -13.58 0.60 -8.55
C THR A 164 -13.12 -0.47 -7.59
N VAL A 165 -13.19 -0.12 -6.30
CA VAL A 165 -12.86 -0.98 -5.17
C VAL A 165 -14.03 -0.96 -4.21
N ASP A 166 -14.43 -2.14 -3.73
CA ASP A 166 -15.34 -2.29 -2.60
C ASP A 166 -14.69 -3.19 -1.55
N GLN A 167 -14.46 -2.64 -0.36
CA GLN A 167 -13.95 -3.37 0.81
C GLN A 167 -14.71 -2.89 2.06
N PRO A 168 -15.87 -3.48 2.39
CA PRO A 168 -16.73 -2.95 3.46
C PRO A 168 -16.08 -2.84 4.85
N GLY A 169 -15.10 -3.70 5.17
CA GLY A 169 -14.35 -3.63 6.43
C GLY A 169 -13.02 -2.87 6.35
N GLY A 170 -12.73 -2.26 5.19
CA GLY A 170 -11.52 -1.49 4.93
C GLY A 170 -11.45 -0.14 5.66
N PRO A 171 -10.33 0.59 5.51
CA PRO A 171 -9.18 0.25 4.67
C PRO A 171 -8.14 -0.64 5.38
N GLY A 172 -8.38 -1.06 6.62
CA GLY A 172 -7.44 -1.83 7.44
C GLY A 172 -6.23 -1.01 7.90
N LYS A 173 -5.09 -1.67 8.13
CA LYS A 173 -3.83 -1.05 8.57
C LYS A 173 -2.63 -1.73 7.92
N PHE A 174 -1.59 -0.95 7.65
CA PHE A 174 -0.31 -1.48 7.20
C PHE A 174 0.66 -1.55 8.38
N GLU A 175 0.95 -2.77 8.82
CA GLU A 175 1.71 -3.11 10.02
C GLU A 175 2.74 -4.16 9.62
N ILE A 176 4.00 -3.77 9.60
CA ILE A 176 5.14 -4.60 9.21
C ILE A 176 6.19 -4.56 10.31
N PRO A 177 7.10 -5.55 10.41
CA PRO A 177 8.23 -5.48 11.32
C PRO A 177 9.09 -4.24 11.06
N GLU A 178 9.73 -3.75 12.13
CA GLU A 178 10.78 -2.74 12.00
C GLU A 178 12.07 -3.43 11.52
N TRP A 179 12.21 -3.62 10.21
CA TRP A 179 13.37 -4.30 9.62
C TRP A 179 14.68 -3.53 9.84
N ASP A 180 15.77 -4.22 10.18
CA ASP A 180 17.09 -3.61 10.29
C ASP A 180 17.68 -3.29 8.90
N PRO A 181 17.85 -2.00 8.54
CA PRO A 181 18.33 -1.63 7.22
C PRO A 181 19.79 -2.04 6.96
N ALA A 182 20.61 -2.22 8.01
CA ALA A 182 22.00 -2.60 7.86
C ALA A 182 22.14 -4.05 7.40
N SER A 183 21.43 -4.98 8.05
CA SER A 183 21.37 -6.37 7.62
C SER A 183 20.63 -6.55 6.29
N GLN A 184 19.56 -5.78 6.03
CA GLN A 184 18.86 -5.82 4.74
C GLN A 184 19.81 -5.46 3.58
N LYS A 185 20.56 -4.36 3.72
CA LYS A 185 21.54 -3.94 2.71
C LYS A 185 22.66 -4.97 2.49
N LYS A 186 23.01 -5.75 3.51
CA LYS A 186 24.04 -6.80 3.41
C LYS A 186 23.57 -7.99 2.57
N VAL A 187 22.27 -8.28 2.55
CA VAL A 187 21.68 -9.39 1.78
C VAL A 187 21.39 -9.01 0.32
N ARG A 188 21.07 -7.73 0.06
CA ARG A 188 20.77 -7.19 -1.29
C ARG A 188 21.91 -7.24 -2.29
#